data_AF-A0A4T0VE05-F1
#
_entry.id   AF-A0A4T0VE05-F1
#
_cell.length_a   1.000
_cell.length_b   1.000
_cell.length_c   1.000
_cell.angle_alpha   90.00
_cell.angle_beta   90.00
_cell.angle_gamma   90.00
#
_symmetry.space_group_name_H-M   'P 1'
#
loop_
_entity.id
_entity.type
_entity.pdbx_description
1 polymer ?
#
loop_
_entity_poly.entity_id
_entity_poly.type
_entity_poly.pdbx_seq_one_letter_code
_entity_poly.pdbx_strand_id
1 'polypeptide(L)'
;MGGVPKSGQHISYKRDVPVSSRIQKRAITYSSCSTSQTTALKTSVTDAISMAKAAYTAANTAAYYFTTWFISTSNEAKVRTIYNSVANVQTTSPKISCTDTYSDCTDGSALLYTVPSANVIVPCPNNGFWDFPELAPQCSGDDYDRAGSMLHEMTHLYGTTDWAYGPTAAKALSATKAAANADTYEMYAESVRLGGCTTG
;
A
#
# COMPACT_ATOMS: atom_id res chain seq x y z
N MET A 1 32.15 -6.58 79.12
CA MET A 1 31.83 -5.20 78.73
C MET A 1 32.80 -4.76 77.65
N GLY A 2 32.31 -4.30 76.50
CA GLY A 2 33.12 -3.77 75.41
C GLY A 2 32.59 -4.15 74.03
N GLY A 3 32.29 -3.15 73.19
CA GLY A 3 32.13 -3.33 71.74
C GLY A 3 30.99 -2.54 71.07
N VAL A 4 31.31 -1.38 70.53
CA VAL A 4 30.53 -0.38 69.76
C VAL A 4 30.08 -0.92 68.37
N PRO A 5 29.01 -0.37 67.73
CA PRO A 5 28.27 -1.02 66.64
C PRO A 5 28.89 -0.81 65.26
N LYS A 6 28.58 -1.71 64.31
CA LYS A 6 28.86 -1.50 62.88
C LYS A 6 27.57 -1.27 62.11
N SER A 7 27.52 -0.09 61.51
CA SER A 7 26.56 0.38 60.51
C SER A 7 26.27 -0.69 59.45
N GLY A 8 25.02 -1.14 59.39
CA GLY A 8 24.51 -2.05 58.37
C GLY A 8 23.83 -1.25 57.27
N GLN A 9 24.39 -1.36 56.08
CA GLN A 9 24.05 -0.65 54.85
C GLN A 9 22.54 -0.71 54.51
N HIS A 10 22.00 0.39 53.99
CA HIS A 10 20.71 0.42 53.30
C HIS A 10 20.79 -0.46 52.04
N ILE A 11 20.30 -1.70 52.15
CA ILE A 11 20.12 -2.60 51.02
C ILE A 11 18.89 -2.11 50.24
N SER A 12 19.12 -1.33 49.18
CA SER A 12 18.09 -0.99 48.20
C SER A 12 17.87 -2.21 47.31
N TYR A 13 16.74 -2.90 47.51
CA TYR A 13 16.27 -3.92 46.58
C TYR A 13 15.88 -3.23 45.27
N LYS A 14 16.79 -3.24 44.29
CA LYS A 14 16.39 -3.03 42.90
C LYS A 14 15.53 -4.22 42.48
N ARG A 15 14.21 -4.03 42.47
CA ARG A 15 13.34 -4.87 41.65
C ARG A 15 13.69 -4.57 40.20
N ASP A 16 14.38 -5.50 39.55
CA ASP A 16 14.42 -5.54 38.10
C ASP A 16 13.00 -5.85 37.63
N VAL A 17 12.27 -4.79 37.29
CA VAL A 17 11.02 -4.92 36.54
C VAL A 17 11.45 -5.38 35.15
N PRO A 18 11.04 -6.57 34.68
CA PRO A 18 11.31 -6.95 33.31
C PRO A 18 10.49 -6.02 32.43
N VAL A 19 11.14 -5.04 31.82
CA VAL A 19 10.54 -4.22 30.78
C VAL A 19 10.43 -5.14 29.55
N SER A 20 9.35 -5.92 29.48
CA SER A 20 8.94 -6.55 28.23
C SER A 20 8.41 -5.44 27.32
N SER A 21 9.33 -4.65 26.76
CA SER A 21 9.08 -3.86 25.58
C SER A 21 8.91 -4.85 24.44
N ARG A 22 7.70 -5.40 24.27
CA ARG A 22 7.31 -6.02 23.00
C ARG A 22 7.26 -4.89 21.99
N ILE A 23 8.39 -4.60 21.35
CA ILE A 23 8.42 -3.77 20.14
C ILE A 23 7.50 -4.50 19.16
N GLN A 24 6.27 -4.01 19.02
CA GLN A 24 5.34 -4.56 18.04
C GLN A 24 5.93 -4.24 16.67
N LYS A 25 6.33 -5.28 15.94
CA LYS A 25 6.90 -5.11 14.60
C LYS A 25 5.84 -4.41 13.73
N ARG A 26 6.19 -3.26 13.17
CA ARG A 26 5.35 -2.56 12.19
C ARG A 26 5.08 -3.52 11.03
N ALA A 27 3.80 -3.78 10.76
CA ALA A 27 3.37 -4.79 9.81
C ALA A 27 1.95 -4.49 9.33
N ILE A 28 1.63 -4.94 8.12
CA ILE A 28 0.24 -5.01 7.67
C ILE A 28 -0.47 -6.10 8.47
N THR A 29 -1.64 -5.77 9.01
CA THR A 29 -2.50 -6.72 9.71
C THR A 29 -3.70 -7.10 8.86
N TYR A 30 -4.21 -8.33 9.03
CA TYR A 30 -5.35 -8.85 8.29
C TYR A 30 -6.44 -9.21 9.30
N SER A 31 -7.67 -8.77 9.05
CA SER A 31 -8.78 -8.92 9.99
C SER A 31 -10.03 -9.47 9.29
N SER A 32 -10.72 -10.39 9.96
CA SER A 32 -11.94 -11.04 9.46
C SER A 32 -11.80 -11.70 8.08
N CYS A 33 -10.57 -12.01 7.68
CA CYS A 33 -10.26 -12.71 6.45
C CYS A 33 -10.18 -14.21 6.72
N SER A 34 -10.72 -15.02 5.81
CA SER A 34 -10.45 -16.46 5.80
C SER A 34 -8.96 -16.72 5.55
N THR A 35 -8.51 -17.97 5.79
CA THR A 35 -7.12 -18.37 5.55
C THR A 35 -6.71 -18.18 4.08
N SER A 36 -7.58 -18.51 3.12
CA SER A 36 -7.32 -18.34 1.69
C SER A 36 -7.22 -16.86 1.31
N GLN A 37 -8.15 -16.02 1.78
CA GLN A 37 -8.10 -14.58 1.57
C GLN A 37 -6.83 -13.97 2.16
N THR A 38 -6.46 -14.38 3.38
CA THR A 38 -5.23 -13.90 4.03
C THR A 38 -3.99 -14.26 3.22
N THR A 39 -3.92 -15.48 2.67
CA THR A 39 -2.81 -15.91 1.81
C THR A 39 -2.75 -15.09 0.53
N ALA A 40 -3.89 -14.95 -0.17
CA ALA A 40 -3.96 -14.16 -1.41
C ALA A 40 -3.56 -12.69 -1.16
N LEU A 41 -4.12 -12.05 -0.14
CA LEU A 41 -3.81 -10.66 0.18
C LEU A 41 -2.35 -10.46 0.59
N LYS A 42 -1.72 -11.43 1.25
CA LYS A 42 -0.26 -11.37 1.54
C LYS A 42 0.57 -11.40 0.27
N THR A 43 0.16 -12.19 -0.73
CA THR A 43 0.78 -12.19 -2.06
C THR A 43 0.61 -10.83 -2.71
N SER A 44 -0.62 -10.30 -2.81
CA SER A 44 -0.89 -9.00 -3.44
C SER A 44 -0.20 -7.83 -2.76
N VAL A 45 -0.10 -7.84 -1.43
CA VAL A 45 0.71 -6.85 -0.70
C VAL A 45 2.19 -6.95 -1.08
N THR A 46 2.73 -8.17 -1.19
CA THR A 46 4.14 -8.39 -1.52
C THR A 46 4.45 -7.92 -2.94
N ASP A 47 3.57 -8.26 -3.88
CA ASP A 47 3.72 -7.92 -5.29
C ASP A 47 3.48 -6.42 -5.52
N ALA A 48 2.50 -5.80 -4.88
CA ALA A 48 2.29 -4.34 -4.88
C ALA A 48 3.54 -3.58 -4.37
N ILE A 49 4.16 -4.04 -3.28
CA ILE A 49 5.41 -3.45 -2.76
C ILE A 49 6.54 -3.60 -3.78
N SER A 50 6.63 -4.76 -4.45
CA SER A 50 7.65 -5.01 -5.49
C SER A 50 7.45 -4.09 -6.70
N MET A 51 6.22 -3.99 -7.20
CA MET A 51 5.81 -3.09 -8.28
C MET A 51 6.12 -1.64 -7.93
N ALA A 52 5.80 -1.18 -6.71
CA ALA A 52 6.09 0.17 -6.25
C ALA A 52 7.60 0.47 -6.22
N LYS A 53 8.45 -0.48 -5.80
CA LYS A 53 9.92 -0.32 -5.83
C LYS A 53 10.47 -0.20 -7.25
N ALA A 54 9.96 -1.03 -8.16
CA ALA A 54 10.35 -0.98 -9.57
C ALA A 54 9.91 0.36 -10.19
N ALA A 55 8.65 0.75 -9.97
CA ALA A 55 8.08 2.00 -10.45
C ALA A 55 8.82 3.25 -9.91
N TYR A 56 9.16 3.26 -8.61
CA TYR A 56 9.99 4.30 -8.00
C TYR A 56 11.34 4.47 -8.73
N THR A 57 12.00 3.36 -9.07
CA THR A 57 13.29 3.37 -9.76
C THR A 57 13.12 3.85 -11.21
N ALA A 58 12.11 3.32 -11.92
CA ALA A 58 11.82 3.67 -13.30
C ALA A 58 11.41 5.14 -13.47
N ALA A 59 10.68 5.72 -12.50
CA ALA A 59 10.20 7.11 -12.57
C ALA A 59 11.34 8.12 -12.70
N ASN A 60 12.51 7.82 -12.12
CA ASN A 60 13.70 8.67 -12.21
C ASN A 60 14.39 8.64 -13.60
N THR A 61 13.93 7.80 -14.54
CA THR A 61 14.53 7.67 -15.87
C THR A 61 13.90 8.59 -16.92
N ALA A 62 12.75 9.20 -16.61
CA ALA A 62 11.94 9.98 -17.56
C ALA A 62 11.61 9.21 -18.86
N ALA A 63 11.50 7.87 -18.78
CA ALA A 63 11.12 7.05 -19.92
C ALA A 63 9.75 7.45 -20.48
N TYR A 64 9.51 7.17 -21.77
CA TYR A 64 8.29 7.59 -22.47
C TYR A 64 6.99 7.09 -21.81
N TYR A 65 7.02 5.92 -21.15
CA TYR A 65 5.87 5.41 -20.42
C TYR A 65 5.59 6.21 -19.13
N PHE A 66 6.57 6.90 -18.55
CA PHE A 66 6.33 7.85 -17.46
C PHE A 66 5.49 9.03 -17.93
N THR A 67 5.88 9.69 -19.02
CA THR A 67 5.11 10.81 -19.57
C THR A 67 3.81 10.36 -20.23
N THR A 68 3.66 9.09 -20.58
CA THR A 68 2.38 8.54 -21.01
C THR A 68 1.37 8.53 -19.86
N TRP A 69 1.76 8.01 -18.70
CA TRP A 69 0.84 7.85 -17.57
C TRP A 69 0.71 9.12 -16.72
N PHE A 70 1.83 9.78 -16.42
CA PHE A 70 1.86 10.99 -15.58
C PHE A 70 1.86 12.30 -16.38
N ILE A 71 1.78 12.24 -17.72
CA ILE A 71 1.62 13.36 -18.66
C ILE A 71 2.83 14.29 -18.76
N SER A 72 3.56 14.51 -17.67
CA SER A 72 4.70 15.41 -17.56
C SER A 72 5.67 14.94 -16.47
N THR A 73 6.96 15.16 -16.68
CA THR A 73 8.01 14.94 -15.66
C THR A 73 7.99 15.97 -14.54
N SER A 74 7.20 17.05 -14.65
CA SER A 74 7.13 18.11 -13.64
C SER A 74 6.70 17.63 -12.25
N ASN A 75 6.00 16.49 -12.16
CA ASN A 75 5.54 15.90 -10.89
C ASN A 75 6.33 14.64 -10.47
N GLU A 76 7.46 14.34 -11.13
CA GLU A 76 8.25 13.12 -10.89
C GLU A 76 8.62 12.94 -9.40
N ALA A 77 9.08 13.99 -8.73
CA ALA A 77 9.44 13.92 -7.32
C ALA A 77 8.27 13.47 -6.44
N LYS A 78 7.06 14.01 -6.69
CA LYS A 78 5.83 13.62 -5.98
C LYS A 78 5.49 12.16 -6.24
N VAL A 79 5.56 11.74 -7.51
CA VAL A 79 5.29 10.35 -7.92
C VAL A 79 6.21 9.38 -7.18
N ARG A 80 7.50 9.67 -7.15
CA ARG A 80 8.47 8.86 -6.41
C ARG A 80 8.26 8.87 -4.91
N THR A 81 7.90 10.02 -4.31
CA THR A 81 7.55 10.06 -2.89
C THR A 81 6.42 9.09 -2.57
N ILE A 82 5.35 9.05 -3.38
CA ILE A 82 4.22 8.14 -3.15
C ILE A 82 4.63 6.68 -3.36
N TYR A 83 5.33 6.33 -4.45
CA TYR A 83 5.81 4.95 -4.63
C TYR A 83 6.76 4.50 -3.52
N ASN A 84 7.63 5.39 -3.03
CA ASN A 84 8.50 5.07 -1.92
C ASN A 84 7.70 4.83 -0.62
N SER A 85 6.63 5.58 -0.39
CA SER A 85 5.72 5.33 0.73
C SER A 85 5.03 3.98 0.61
N VAL A 86 4.50 3.63 -0.56
CA VAL A 86 3.89 2.30 -0.82
C VAL A 86 4.91 1.17 -0.65
N ALA A 87 6.12 1.34 -1.18
CA ALA A 87 7.22 0.37 -1.01
C ALA A 87 7.59 0.11 0.47
N ASN A 88 7.23 1.04 1.36
CA ASN A 88 7.47 0.99 2.80
C ASN A 88 6.15 0.97 3.61
N VAL A 89 5.02 0.59 2.99
CA VAL A 89 3.68 0.69 3.60
C VAL A 89 3.56 -0.04 4.94
N GLN A 90 4.33 -1.11 5.13
CA GLN A 90 4.39 -1.88 6.38
C GLN A 90 4.78 -1.00 7.58
N THR A 91 5.53 0.08 7.36
CA THR A 91 5.98 1.01 8.41
C THR A 91 4.84 1.80 9.03
N THR A 92 3.74 2.03 8.31
CA THR A 92 2.54 2.70 8.84
C THR A 92 1.52 1.71 9.42
N SER A 93 1.81 0.40 9.35
CA SER A 93 0.98 -0.68 9.91
C SER A 93 -0.52 -0.61 9.53
N PRO A 94 -0.86 -0.51 8.23
CA PRO A 94 -2.26 -0.52 7.80
C PRO A 94 -2.94 -1.84 8.15
N LYS A 95 -4.26 -1.80 8.23
CA LYS A 95 -5.11 -2.98 8.38
C LYS A 95 -5.82 -3.27 7.07
N ILE A 96 -5.76 -4.51 6.61
CA ILE A 96 -6.63 -5.02 5.55
C ILE A 96 -7.79 -5.78 6.20
N SER A 97 -9.02 -5.32 6.00
CA SER A 97 -10.24 -5.91 6.59
C SER A 97 -11.06 -6.57 5.51
N CYS A 98 -11.36 -7.87 5.63
CA CYS A 98 -12.28 -8.56 4.71
C CYS A 98 -13.76 -8.38 5.08
N THR A 99 -14.06 -7.46 6.01
CA THR A 99 -15.42 -7.03 6.34
C THR A 99 -15.60 -5.58 5.94
N ASP A 100 -16.65 -5.32 5.17
CA ASP A 100 -17.11 -3.98 4.81
C ASP A 100 -17.84 -3.32 5.99
N THR A 101 -17.08 -2.77 6.94
CA THR A 101 -17.65 -2.02 8.07
C THR A 101 -18.10 -0.62 7.66
N TYR A 102 -17.64 -0.08 6.53
CA TYR A 102 -17.91 1.29 6.12
C TYR A 102 -19.03 1.41 5.08
N SER A 103 -19.52 0.27 4.57
CA SER A 103 -20.59 0.14 3.58
C SER A 103 -20.23 0.65 2.17
N ASP A 104 -18.94 0.89 1.89
CA ASP A 104 -18.48 1.41 0.59
C ASP A 104 -18.47 0.32 -0.51
N CYS A 105 -18.68 -0.96 -0.16
CA CYS A 105 -18.89 -2.01 -1.16
C CYS A 105 -20.37 -2.15 -1.59
N THR A 106 -21.30 -1.49 -0.89
CA THR A 106 -22.74 -1.81 -0.96
C THR A 106 -23.36 -1.55 -2.33
N ASP A 107 -22.90 -0.53 -3.05
CA ASP A 107 -23.42 -0.20 -4.37
C ASP A 107 -22.89 -1.10 -5.50
N GLY A 108 -21.91 -1.97 -5.18
CA GLY A 108 -21.32 -2.92 -6.10
C GLY A 108 -20.26 -2.34 -7.05
N SER A 109 -19.95 -1.04 -6.95
CA SER A 109 -19.05 -0.36 -7.89
C SER A 109 -17.58 -0.46 -7.50
N ALA A 110 -17.28 -0.47 -6.21
CA ALA A 110 -15.92 -0.57 -5.69
C ALA A 110 -15.43 -2.01 -5.66
N LEU A 111 -14.26 -2.29 -6.26
CA LEU A 111 -13.59 -3.59 -6.15
C LEU A 111 -12.92 -3.75 -4.77
N LEU A 112 -12.29 -2.66 -4.32
CA LEU A 112 -11.80 -2.43 -2.98
C LEU A 112 -12.01 -0.94 -2.67
N TYR A 113 -11.77 -0.56 -1.42
CA TYR A 113 -11.67 0.84 -1.05
C TYR A 113 -10.72 1.03 0.13
N THR A 114 -10.27 2.27 0.31
CA THR A 114 -9.41 2.68 1.41
C THR A 114 -10.08 3.75 2.25
N VAL A 115 -9.95 3.64 3.57
CA VAL A 115 -10.33 4.67 4.54
C VAL A 115 -9.05 5.26 5.13
N PRO A 116 -8.48 6.34 4.55
CA PRO A 116 -7.17 6.85 4.96
C PRO A 116 -7.14 7.30 6.41
N SER A 117 -8.21 7.93 6.90
CA SER A 117 -8.33 8.40 8.29
C SER A 117 -8.28 7.25 9.31
N ALA A 118 -8.65 6.04 8.91
CA ALA A 118 -8.60 4.84 9.74
C ALA A 118 -7.39 3.93 9.42
N ASN A 119 -6.61 4.25 8.39
CA ASN A 119 -5.50 3.43 7.90
C ASN A 119 -5.96 1.99 7.58
N VAL A 120 -7.12 1.87 6.92
CA VAL A 120 -7.76 0.59 6.58
C VAL A 120 -7.96 0.49 5.07
N ILE A 121 -7.66 -0.67 4.53
CA ILE A 121 -8.02 -1.09 3.16
C ILE A 121 -9.04 -2.22 3.28
N VAL A 122 -10.06 -2.21 2.44
CA VAL A 122 -11.15 -3.20 2.45
C VAL A 122 -11.34 -3.75 1.04
N PRO A 123 -10.92 -4.99 0.78
CA PRO A 123 -11.29 -5.68 -0.45
C PRO A 123 -12.77 -6.05 -0.40
N CYS A 124 -13.55 -5.62 -1.40
CA CYS A 124 -14.98 -5.88 -1.40
C CYS A 124 -15.25 -7.38 -1.59
N PRO A 125 -16.08 -8.01 -0.74
CA PRO A 125 -16.25 -9.46 -0.76
C PRO A 125 -16.77 -10.04 -2.07
N ASN A 126 -17.66 -9.30 -2.77
CA ASN A 126 -18.42 -9.82 -3.91
C ASN A 126 -18.36 -8.93 -5.17
N ASN A 127 -17.43 -7.97 -5.23
CA ASN A 127 -17.38 -6.97 -6.30
C ASN A 127 -16.17 -7.22 -7.21
N GLY A 128 -15.90 -8.47 -7.62
CA GLY A 128 -14.92 -8.77 -8.67
C GLY A 128 -13.43 -8.77 -8.31
N PHE A 129 -12.97 -8.10 -7.25
CA PHE A 129 -11.53 -8.09 -6.86
C PHE A 129 -10.92 -9.50 -6.75
N TRP A 130 -11.68 -10.44 -6.19
CA TRP A 130 -11.21 -11.81 -5.97
C TRP A 130 -11.09 -12.64 -7.25
N ASP A 131 -11.72 -12.20 -8.34
CA ASP A 131 -11.76 -12.89 -9.64
C ASP A 131 -10.58 -12.51 -10.54
N PHE A 132 -9.86 -11.42 -10.20
CA PHE A 132 -8.68 -11.02 -10.95
C PHE A 132 -7.51 -11.99 -10.77
N PRO A 133 -6.67 -12.14 -11.81
CA PRO A 133 -5.38 -12.77 -11.64
C PRO A 133 -4.54 -12.00 -10.62
N GLU A 134 -3.54 -12.65 -10.03
CA GLU A 134 -2.62 -11.95 -9.13
C GLU A 134 -1.86 -10.83 -9.84
N LEU A 135 -1.38 -11.15 -11.04
CA LEU A 135 -0.64 -10.26 -11.92
C LEU A 135 -1.15 -10.45 -13.34
N ALA A 136 -1.43 -9.36 -14.04
CA ALA A 136 -1.80 -9.39 -15.44
C ALA A 136 -0.66 -9.97 -16.29
N PRO A 137 -0.94 -10.86 -17.25
CA PRO A 137 0.11 -11.56 -17.98
C PRO A 137 0.72 -10.74 -19.14
N GLN A 138 0.03 -9.70 -19.59
CA GLN A 138 0.36 -8.92 -20.78
C GLN A 138 -0.22 -7.51 -20.66
N CYS A 139 0.06 -6.65 -21.64
CA CYS A 139 -0.53 -5.30 -21.72
C CYS A 139 -1.59 -5.26 -22.81
N SER A 140 -2.86 -5.47 -22.46
CA SER A 140 -3.98 -5.49 -23.40
C SER A 140 -5.35 -5.20 -22.76
N GLY A 141 -5.91 -4.03 -23.05
CA GLY A 141 -7.29 -3.69 -22.70
C GLY A 141 -7.43 -2.93 -21.37
N ASP A 142 -8.05 -3.59 -20.39
CA ASP A 142 -8.20 -3.13 -19.01
C ASP A 142 -7.66 -4.26 -18.12
N ASP A 143 -6.38 -4.61 -18.31
CA ASP A 143 -5.72 -5.77 -17.67
C ASP A 143 -5.45 -5.53 -16.17
N TYR A 144 -6.51 -5.32 -15.41
CA TYR A 144 -6.49 -5.18 -13.95
C TYR A 144 -6.04 -6.47 -13.27
N ASP A 145 -5.21 -6.31 -12.23
CA ASP A 145 -4.73 -7.41 -11.42
C ASP A 145 -4.77 -7.10 -9.91
N ARG A 146 -4.76 -8.14 -9.06
CA ARG A 146 -4.93 -7.93 -7.62
C ARG A 146 -3.78 -7.12 -7.00
N ALA A 147 -2.56 -7.27 -7.51
CA ALA A 147 -1.41 -6.54 -7.00
C ALA A 147 -1.47 -5.05 -7.37
N GLY A 148 -1.87 -4.73 -8.60
CA GLY A 148 -2.13 -3.40 -9.12
C GLY A 148 -3.24 -2.71 -8.32
N SER A 149 -4.38 -3.37 -8.14
CA SER A 149 -5.49 -2.82 -7.37
C SER A 149 -5.13 -2.66 -5.89
N MET A 150 -4.32 -3.54 -5.31
CA MET A 150 -3.80 -3.35 -3.95
C MET A 150 -2.84 -2.15 -3.87
N LEU A 151 -2.00 -1.95 -4.89
CA LEU A 151 -1.11 -0.78 -4.99
C LEU A 151 -1.91 0.51 -5.09
N HIS A 152 -2.96 0.54 -5.92
CA HIS A 152 -3.92 1.64 -6.04
C HIS A 152 -4.43 2.06 -4.67
N GLU A 153 -5.01 1.12 -3.92
CA GLU A 153 -5.54 1.37 -2.58
C GLU A 153 -4.48 1.88 -1.60
N MET A 154 -3.28 1.30 -1.63
CA MET A 154 -2.17 1.78 -0.80
C MET A 154 -1.79 3.23 -1.13
N THR A 155 -1.98 3.71 -2.36
CA THR A 155 -1.68 5.10 -2.71
C THR A 155 -2.62 6.10 -2.01
N HIS A 156 -3.87 5.72 -1.72
CA HIS A 156 -4.82 6.58 -1.01
C HIS A 156 -4.37 6.90 0.41
N LEU A 157 -3.66 5.97 1.06
CA LEU A 157 -3.01 6.21 2.36
C LEU A 157 -1.96 7.33 2.30
N TYR A 158 -1.52 7.71 1.10
CA TYR A 158 -0.48 8.70 0.83
C TYR A 158 -0.97 9.88 -0.02
N GLY A 159 -2.29 10.08 -0.08
CA GLY A 159 -2.90 11.33 -0.56
C GLY A 159 -3.23 11.37 -2.05
N THR A 160 -3.37 10.22 -2.71
CA THR A 160 -4.06 10.13 -4.01
C THR A 160 -5.59 10.15 -3.82
N THR A 161 -6.30 10.38 -4.91
CA THR A 161 -7.76 10.41 -5.03
C THR A 161 -8.13 9.71 -6.34
N ASP A 162 -9.40 9.41 -6.55
CA ASP A 162 -9.89 8.85 -7.82
C ASP A 162 -10.42 9.94 -8.75
N TRP A 163 -9.52 10.50 -9.55
CA TRP A 163 -9.87 11.46 -10.59
C TRP A 163 -10.36 10.80 -11.87
N ALA A 164 -9.93 9.57 -12.12
CA ALA A 164 -10.29 8.77 -13.29
C ALA A 164 -9.99 7.29 -13.02
N TYR A 165 -10.81 6.42 -13.60
CA TYR A 165 -10.61 4.98 -13.63
C TYR A 165 -10.43 4.50 -15.07
N GLY A 166 -9.51 3.56 -15.26
CA GLY A 166 -9.17 2.96 -16.52
C GLY A 166 -8.08 3.72 -17.28
N PRO A 167 -7.34 3.02 -18.13
CA PRO A 167 -6.17 3.55 -18.83
C PRO A 167 -6.51 4.74 -19.72
N THR A 168 -7.67 4.72 -20.39
CA THR A 168 -8.12 5.80 -21.26
C THR A 168 -8.37 7.09 -20.48
N ALA A 169 -9.09 7.01 -19.37
CA ALA A 169 -9.43 8.19 -18.58
C ALA A 169 -8.21 8.71 -17.80
N ALA A 170 -7.36 7.81 -17.26
CA ALA A 170 -6.12 8.19 -16.60
C ALA A 170 -5.18 8.99 -17.52
N LYS A 171 -5.03 8.57 -18.78
CA LYS A 171 -4.22 9.27 -19.80
C LYS A 171 -4.82 10.61 -20.25
N ALA A 172 -6.10 10.85 -20.02
CA ALA A 172 -6.77 12.11 -20.36
C ALA A 172 -6.67 13.18 -19.25
N LEU A 173 -6.10 12.85 -18.09
CA LEU A 173 -5.93 13.78 -16.99
C LEU A 173 -4.89 14.88 -17.31
N SER A 174 -4.94 15.98 -16.56
CA SER A 174 -3.80 16.91 -16.49
C SER A 174 -2.66 16.29 -15.68
N ALA A 175 -1.42 16.72 -15.91
CA ALA A 175 -0.26 16.19 -15.16
C ALA A 175 -0.41 16.27 -13.63
N THR A 176 -1.02 17.35 -13.12
CA THR A 176 -1.27 17.51 -11.68
C THR A 176 -2.29 16.50 -11.16
N LYS A 177 -3.37 16.23 -11.94
CA LYS A 177 -4.39 15.24 -11.57
C LYS A 177 -3.85 13.81 -11.72
N ALA A 178 -3.10 13.52 -12.78
CA ALA A 178 -2.45 12.23 -12.98
C ALA A 178 -1.51 11.88 -11.81
N ALA A 179 -0.69 12.84 -11.36
CA ALA A 179 0.14 12.68 -10.16
C ALA A 179 -0.63 12.75 -8.81
N ALA A 180 -1.97 12.78 -8.85
CA ALA A 180 -2.85 12.69 -7.70
C ALA A 180 -3.91 11.60 -7.87
N ASN A 181 -3.88 10.83 -8.97
CA ASN A 181 -4.87 9.83 -9.32
C ASN A 181 -4.35 8.43 -8.98
N ALA A 182 -5.05 7.68 -8.14
CA ALA A 182 -4.58 6.35 -7.69
C ALA A 182 -4.38 5.38 -8.85
N ASP A 183 -5.34 5.34 -9.78
CA ASP A 183 -5.32 4.47 -10.96
C ASP A 183 -4.11 4.75 -11.88
N THR A 184 -3.64 6.00 -11.94
CA THR A 184 -2.41 6.32 -12.69
C THR A 184 -1.17 5.63 -12.10
N TYR A 185 -1.13 5.44 -10.78
CA TYR A 185 -0.03 4.73 -10.13
C TYR A 185 -0.08 3.22 -10.35
N GLU A 186 -1.28 2.63 -10.39
CA GLU A 186 -1.50 1.23 -10.77
C GLU A 186 -1.00 0.99 -12.20
N MET A 187 -1.56 1.73 -13.17
CA MET A 187 -1.25 1.58 -14.59
C MET A 187 0.23 1.80 -14.91
N TYR A 188 0.89 2.79 -14.28
CA TYR A 188 2.32 3.00 -14.48
C TYR A 188 3.17 1.86 -13.88
N ALA A 189 2.79 1.34 -12.72
CA ALA A 189 3.56 0.26 -12.08
C ALA A 189 3.43 -1.07 -12.84
N GLU A 190 2.26 -1.38 -13.36
CA GLU A 190 2.03 -2.50 -14.29
C GLU A 190 2.82 -2.31 -15.58
N SER A 191 2.75 -1.12 -16.17
CA SER A 191 3.58 -0.74 -17.32
C SER A 191 5.05 -1.05 -17.08
N VAL A 192 5.60 -0.63 -15.95
CA VAL A 192 7.01 -0.91 -15.60
C VAL A 192 7.27 -2.41 -15.47
N ARG A 193 6.40 -3.16 -14.78
CA ARG A 193 6.52 -4.61 -14.62
C ARG A 193 6.56 -5.35 -15.97
N LEU A 194 5.78 -4.86 -16.93
CA LEU A 194 5.59 -5.49 -18.25
C LEU A 194 6.51 -4.90 -19.34
N GLY A 195 7.54 -4.14 -18.96
CA GLY A 195 8.56 -3.67 -19.91
C GLY A 195 8.28 -2.32 -20.56
N GLY A 196 7.45 -1.49 -19.94
CA GLY A 196 7.17 -0.10 -20.32
C GLY A 196 5.98 0.05 -21.26
N CYS A 197 4.92 -0.73 -21.09
CA CYS A 197 3.75 -0.62 -21.97
C CYS A 197 2.90 0.63 -21.71
N THR A 198 2.12 1.01 -22.71
CA THR A 198 1.34 2.29 -22.71
C THR A 198 -0.15 2.07 -22.91
N THR A 199 -0.54 0.80 -22.94
CA THR A 199 -1.91 0.32 -22.91
C THR A 199 -2.15 -0.23 -21.50
N GLY A 200 -3.36 -0.02 -20.98
CA GLY A 200 -3.91 -1.00 -20.04
C GLY A 200 -4.36 -2.21 -20.83
#